data_AF-A0A7Y3C4T4-F1
#
_entry.id   AF-A0A7Y3C4T4-F1
#
_cell.length_a   1.000
_cell.length_b   1.000
_cell.length_c   1.000
_cell.angle_alpha   90.00
_cell.angle_beta   90.00
_cell.angle_gamma   90.00
#
_symmetry.space_group_name_H-M   'P 1'
#
loop_
_entity.id
_entity.type
_entity.pdbx_description
1 polymer ?
#
loop_
_entity_poly.entity_id
_entity_poly.type
_entity_poly.pdbx_seq_one_letter_code
_entity_poly.pdbx_strand_id
1 'polypeptide(L)' 'TQGSTNPMLNRARNKIQLRSNYFVMINGGLLPFSPKKSGFKKFLSPDQAGKIDVFVKSNKLSYKKEKDLKEIFAYLNSL' A
#
# COMPACT_ATOMS: atom_id res chain seq x y z
N THR A 1 -11.91 23.69 46.23
CA THR A 1 -12.00 24.48 44.99
C THR A 1 -11.75 23.57 43.81
N GLN A 2 -12.82 23.03 43.19
CA GLN A 2 -12.68 22.25 41.96
C GLN A 2 -12.40 23.22 40.80
N GLY A 3 -11.17 23.20 40.30
CA GLY A 3 -10.75 24.03 39.17
C GLY A 3 -11.49 23.63 37.90
N SER A 4 -11.95 24.64 37.14
CA SER A 4 -12.58 24.50 35.83
C SER A 4 -11.76 23.59 34.91
N THR A 5 -12.39 22.54 34.35
CA THR A 5 -11.79 21.63 33.39
C THR A 5 -11.30 22.42 32.18
N ASN A 6 -9.99 22.43 31.91
CA ASN A 6 -9.42 23.18 30.80
C ASN A 6 -10.00 22.69 29.45
N PRO A 7 -10.81 23.50 28.74
CA PRO A 7 -11.47 23.09 27.51
C PRO A 7 -10.48 22.85 26.36
N MET A 8 -9.20 23.24 26.52
CA MET A 8 -8.15 22.99 25.52
C MET A 8 -7.71 21.52 25.45
N LEU A 9 -8.02 20.69 26.47
CA LEU A 9 -7.60 19.29 26.51
C LEU A 9 -8.40 18.40 25.52
N ASN A 10 -9.65 18.76 25.24
CA ASN A 10 -10.59 17.99 24.40
C ASN A 10 -10.69 18.51 22.95
N ARG A 11 -9.69 19.25 22.48
CA ARG A 11 -9.69 19.74 21.10
C ARG A 11 -9.46 18.58 20.14
N ALA A 12 -10.46 18.25 19.33
CA ALA A 12 -10.31 17.33 18.22
C ALA A 12 -9.17 17.82 17.31
N ARG A 13 -8.10 17.03 17.19
CA ARG A 13 -7.01 17.35 16.25
C ARG A 13 -7.53 17.10 14.84
N ASN A 14 -7.91 18.17 14.15
CA ASN A 14 -8.19 18.11 12.72
C ASN A 14 -6.89 17.71 12.00
N LYS A 15 -6.89 16.53 11.38
CA LYS A 15 -5.77 16.03 10.57
C LYS A 15 -6.20 15.98 9.12
N ILE A 16 -5.51 16.74 8.27
CA ILE A 16 -5.62 16.59 6.82
C ILE A 16 -4.92 15.28 6.43
N GLN A 17 -5.65 14.37 5.79
CA GLN A 17 -5.13 13.10 5.31
C GLN A 17 -5.20 13.05 3.79
N LEU A 18 -4.04 12.95 3.14
CA LEU A 18 -3.98 12.61 1.72
C LEU A 18 -4.13 11.10 1.57
N ARG A 19 -5.04 10.68 0.69
CA ARG A 19 -5.27 9.26 0.37
C ARG A 19 -5.13 9.07 -1.13
N SER A 20 -4.50 7.97 -1.50
CA SER A 20 -4.37 7.56 -2.90
C SER A 20 -5.07 6.22 -3.09
N ASN A 21 -5.86 6.12 -4.15
CA ASN A 21 -6.52 4.89 -4.56
C ASN A 21 -5.73 4.29 -5.71
N TYR A 22 -5.42 2.99 -5.62
CA TYR A 22 -4.67 2.27 -6.64
C TYR A 22 -5.59 1.25 -7.31
N PHE A 23 -5.37 1.02 -8.60
CA PHE A 23 -6.12 0.07 -9.39
C PHE A 23 -5.14 -0.72 -10.27
N VAL A 24 -5.49 -1.97 -10.54
CA VAL A 24 -4.77 -2.85 -11.48
C VAL A 24 -5.72 -3.31 -12.57
N MET A 25 -5.21 -3.44 -13.79
CA MET A 25 -5.98 -3.94 -14.92
C MET A 25 -5.66 -5.42 -15.12
N ILE A 26 -6.67 -6.28 -15.01
CA ILE A 26 -6.54 -7.74 -15.13
C ILE A 26 -7.66 -8.23 -16.03
N ASN A 27 -7.33 -8.94 -17.11
CA ASN A 27 -8.29 -9.49 -18.07
C ASN A 27 -9.32 -8.46 -18.57
N GLY A 28 -8.88 -7.21 -18.79
CA GLY A 28 -9.75 -6.09 -19.21
C GLY A 28 -10.60 -5.47 -18.11
N GLY A 29 -10.56 -6.00 -16.87
CA GLY A 29 -11.25 -5.44 -15.71
C GLY A 29 -10.33 -4.55 -14.86
N LEU A 30 -10.86 -3.42 -14.39
CA LEU A 30 -10.17 -2.53 -13.45
C LEU A 30 -10.53 -2.90 -12.01
N LEU A 31 -9.57 -3.43 -11.25
CA LEU A 31 -9.79 -3.91 -9.89
C LEU A 31 -9.07 -3.03 -8.85
N PRO A 32 -9.69 -2.74 -7.70
CA PRO A 32 -9.06 -1.96 -6.64
C PRO A 32 -7.88 -2.73 -6.05
N PHE A 33 -6.76 -2.04 -5.91
CA PHE A 33 -5.50 -2.59 -5.44
C PHE A 33 -5.06 -1.89 -4.15
N SER A 34 -4.50 -2.67 -3.22
CA SER A 34 -3.92 -2.13 -1.99
C SER A 34 -2.41 -2.30 -2.03
N PRO A 35 -1.61 -1.22 -1.90
CA PRO A 35 -0.14 -1.25 -1.91
C PRO A 35 0.39 -1.86 -0.60
N LYS A 36 0.24 -3.17 -0.49
CA LYS A 36 0.71 -4.01 0.61
C LYS A 36 0.96 -5.41 0.09
N LYS A 37 1.83 -6.15 0.77
CA LYS A 37 2.17 -7.54 0.42
C LYS A 37 0.95 -8.43 0.21
N SER A 38 -0.06 -8.32 1.09
CA SER A 38 -1.30 -9.10 0.94
C SER A 38 -2.18 -8.65 -0.22
N GLY A 39 -2.03 -7.43 -0.72
CA GLY A 39 -2.66 -6.97 -1.96
C GLY A 39 -2.10 -7.72 -3.15
N PHE A 40 -0.77 -7.77 -3.30
CA PHE A 40 -0.12 -8.52 -4.37
C PHE A 40 -0.51 -10.01 -4.36
N LYS A 41 -0.52 -10.65 -3.19
CA LYS A 41 -0.90 -12.07 -3.08
C LYS A 41 -2.34 -12.39 -3.53
N LYS A 42 -3.25 -11.40 -3.60
CA LYS A 42 -4.63 -11.63 -4.04
C LYS A 42 -4.77 -11.77 -5.55
N PHE A 43 -3.85 -11.19 -6.31
CA PHE A 43 -3.97 -11.09 -7.77
C PHE A 43 -2.94 -11.95 -8.52
N LEU A 44 -1.96 -12.50 -7.80
CA LEU A 44 -0.84 -13.23 -8.40
C LEU A 44 -0.98 -14.73 -8.16
N SER A 45 -0.50 -15.51 -9.13
CA SER A 45 -0.33 -16.95 -8.92
C SER A 45 0.68 -17.23 -7.79
N PRO A 46 0.63 -18.40 -7.13
CA PRO A 46 1.59 -18.74 -6.08
C PRO A 46 3.06 -18.65 -6.52
N ASP A 47 3.34 -19.00 -7.78
CA ASP A 47 4.68 -18.90 -8.38
C ASP A 47 5.14 -17.45 -8.53
N GLN A 48 4.30 -16.59 -9.15
CA GLN A 48 4.57 -15.16 -9.29
C GLN A 48 4.75 -14.47 -7.93
N ALA A 49 3.91 -14.84 -6.95
CA ALA A 49 4.00 -14.31 -5.61
C ALA A 49 5.34 -14.66 -4.94
N GLY A 50 5.84 -15.88 -5.13
CA GLY A 50 7.15 -16.31 -4.65
C GLY A 50 8.29 -15.51 -5.28
N LYS A 51 8.29 -15.40 -6.62
CA LYS A 51 9.31 -14.65 -7.38
C LYS A 51 9.37 -13.19 -6.99
N ILE A 52 8.22 -12.54 -6.78
CA ILE A 52 8.17 -11.15 -6.31
C ILE A 52 8.67 -11.03 -4.88
N ASP A 53 8.32 -11.95 -3.99
CA ASP A 53 8.75 -11.87 -2.58
C ASP A 53 10.28 -11.97 -2.47
N VAL A 54 10.92 -12.78 -3.33
CA VAL A 54 12.38 -12.83 -3.45
C VAL A 54 12.93 -11.54 -4.02
N PHE A 55 12.40 -11.05 -5.15
CA PHE A 55 12.85 -9.82 -5.81
C PHE A 55 12.74 -8.58 -4.90
N VAL A 56 11.65 -8.46 -4.16
CA VAL A 56 11.42 -7.35 -3.23
C VAL A 56 12.43 -7.39 -2.07
N LYS A 57 12.73 -8.58 -1.54
CA LYS A 57 13.71 -8.75 -0.46
C LYS A 57 15.13 -8.47 -0.94
N SER A 58 15.54 -9.00 -2.09
CA SER A 58 16.90 -8.82 -2.61
C SER A 58 17.20 -7.36 -2.95
N ASN A 59 16.22 -6.64 -3.49
CA ASN A 59 16.35 -5.23 -3.86
C ASN A 59 15.92 -4.26 -2.74
N LYS A 60 15.57 -4.75 -1.55
CA LYS A 60 15.13 -3.96 -0.38
C LYS A 60 13.96 -2.99 -0.70
N LEU A 61 13.03 -3.44 -1.54
CA LEU A 61 11.89 -2.66 -2.00
C LEU A 61 10.75 -2.66 -0.97
N SER A 62 9.94 -1.60 -1.00
CA SER A 62 8.75 -1.46 -0.17
C SER A 62 7.47 -1.55 -0.98
N TYR A 63 6.55 -2.42 -0.56
CA TYR A 63 5.20 -2.49 -1.12
C TYR A 63 4.34 -1.23 -0.90
N LYS A 64 4.84 -0.23 -0.16
CA LYS A 64 4.10 1.00 0.17
C LYS A 64 4.62 2.23 -0.56
N LYS A 65 5.84 2.20 -1.10
CA LYS A 65 6.46 3.35 -1.76
C LYS A 65 6.12 3.31 -3.24
N GLU A 66 5.62 4.42 -3.78
CA GLU A 66 5.18 4.48 -5.17
C GLU A 66 6.30 4.17 -6.17
N LYS A 67 7.51 4.69 -5.94
CA LYS A 67 8.68 4.41 -6.77
C LYS A 67 8.97 2.91 -6.82
N ASP A 68 9.08 2.28 -5.66
CA ASP A 68 9.33 0.85 -5.52
C ASP A 68 8.19 0.01 -6.14
N LEU A 69 6.94 0.45 -6.01
CA LEU A 69 5.79 -0.22 -6.65
C LEU A 69 5.95 -0.26 -8.17
N LYS A 70 6.41 0.83 -8.80
CA LYS A 70 6.67 0.85 -10.25
C LYS A 70 7.72 -0.18 -10.65
N GLU A 71 8.79 -0.31 -9.86
CA GLU A 71 9.83 -1.33 -10.10
C GLU A 71 9.28 -2.76 -9.93
N ILE A 72 8.46 -3.00 -8.90
CA ILE A 72 7.81 -4.29 -8.66
C ILE A 72 6.88 -4.66 -9.82
N PHE A 73 6.05 -3.71 -10.30
CA PHE A 73 5.15 -3.94 -11.43
C PHE A 73 5.90 -4.10 -12.75
N ALA A 74 7.01 -3.37 -12.96
CA ALA A 74 7.86 -3.57 -14.12
C ALA A 74 8.45 -4.99 -14.15
N TYR A 75 8.96 -5.47 -13.00
CA TYR A 75 9.42 -6.84 -12.87
C TYR A 75 8.29 -7.86 -13.11
N LEU A 76 7.09 -7.61 -12.56
CA LEU A 76 5.93 -8.46 -12.80
C LEU A 76 5.60 -8.60 -14.30
N ASN A 77 5.64 -7.50 -15.04
CA ASN A 77 5.32 -7.49 -16.48
C ASN A 77 6.41 -8.15 -17.35
N SER A 78 7.60 -8.37 -16.79
CA SER A 78 8.70 -9.10 -17.46
C SER A 78 8.72 -10.60 -17.19
N LEU A 79 7.86 -11.09 -16.28
CA LEU A 79 7.66 -12.52 -15.99
C LEU A 79 6.71 -13.16 -16.99
#